data_AF-A0A0G0GTU9-F1
#
_entry.id   AF-A0A0G0GTU9-F1
#
_cell.length_a   1.000
_cell.length_b   1.000
_cell.length_c   1.000
_cell.angle_alpha   90.00
_cell.angle_beta   90.00
_cell.angle_gamma   90.00
#
_symmetry.space_group_name_H-M   'P 1'
#
loop_
_entity.id
_entity.type
_entity.pdbx_description
1 polymer ?
#
loop_
_entity_poly.entity_id
_entity_poly.type
_entity_poly.pdbx_seq_one_letter_code
_entity_poly.pdbx_strand_id
1 'polypeptide(L)'
;MVKIKNSIVFVIFLFFTPIVAIDPFSKILITSEKAVCKKDDSAKNVFLFNYLGNVVVTLADGSKITAKSLEITLDGKGIKVFDGAASKPFKHKKGKHKNKSDKNTSHVKKIIFKNNVKIFNNNRQASSDSAEIDMQENTCKLIGNVKIIQNKTSEKKDIPLNIQSSCALINLKTSEITLLGSSKDPVSTIVELGKEILSPGRKNSKNE
;
A
#
# COMPACT_ATOMS: atom_id res chain seq x y z
N MET A 1 -16.51 40.47 -3.14
CA MET A 1 -16.48 39.43 -2.10
C MET A 1 -16.28 38.08 -2.77
N VAL A 2 -15.21 37.38 -2.39
CA VAL A 2 -15.07 35.92 -2.10
C VAL A 2 -13.56 35.72 -1.99
N LYS A 3 -13.03 35.74 -0.75
CA LYS A 3 -11.65 35.31 -0.45
C LYS A 3 -11.69 33.80 -0.27
N ILE A 4 -11.26 33.05 -1.29
CA ILE A 4 -11.02 31.62 -1.14
C ILE A 4 -9.72 31.49 -0.34
N LYS A 5 -9.85 31.20 0.95
CA LYS A 5 -8.70 30.86 1.80
C LYS A 5 -8.18 29.50 1.37
N ASN A 6 -6.91 29.50 0.96
CA ASN A 6 -6.15 28.31 0.60
C ASN A 6 -6.29 27.19 1.65
N SER A 7 -6.53 26.00 1.12
CA SER A 7 -6.64 24.74 1.83
C SER A 7 -5.48 24.50 2.78
N ILE A 8 -5.83 24.17 4.03
CA ILE A 8 -4.91 23.65 5.03
C ILE A 8 -4.47 22.25 4.59
N VAL A 9 -3.20 22.11 4.23
CA VAL A 9 -2.53 20.82 4.06
C VAL A 9 -2.21 20.30 5.46
N PHE A 10 -2.94 19.28 5.91
CA PHE A 10 -2.68 18.62 7.20
C PHE A 10 -1.84 17.37 6.95
N VAL A 11 -0.52 17.50 7.11
CA VAL A 11 0.44 16.38 7.00
C VAL A 11 0.43 15.62 8.33
N ILE A 12 -0.25 14.48 8.38
CA ILE A 12 -0.19 13.58 9.55
C ILE A 12 1.08 12.73 9.42
N PHE A 13 2.10 13.08 10.21
CA PHE A 13 3.26 12.21 10.43
C PHE A 13 2.86 11.04 11.34
N LEU A 14 2.67 9.86 10.75
CA LEU A 14 2.60 8.61 11.52
C LEU A 14 4.02 8.10 11.76
N PHE A 15 4.49 8.23 13.00
CA PHE A 15 5.76 7.64 13.46
C PHE A 15 5.73 6.12 13.30
N PHE A 16 6.68 5.57 12.56
CA PHE A 16 6.96 4.13 12.55
C PHE A 16 8.34 3.87 13.15
N THR A 17 8.38 3.02 14.17
CA THR A 17 9.61 2.38 14.66
C THR A 17 10.14 1.40 13.59
N PRO A 18 11.47 1.21 13.48
CA PRO A 18 12.06 0.45 12.40
C PRO A 18 11.92 -1.05 12.68
N ILE A 19 10.78 -1.62 12.31
CA ILE A 19 10.74 -3.02 11.91
C ILE A 19 11.51 -3.06 10.58
N VAL A 20 12.50 -3.95 10.45
CA VAL A 20 13.27 -4.15 9.20
C VAL A 20 12.32 -4.00 8.03
N ALA A 21 12.51 -2.94 7.23
CA ALA A 21 11.58 -2.58 6.17
C ALA A 21 11.64 -3.67 5.09
N ILE A 22 10.76 -4.66 5.19
CA ILE A 22 10.54 -5.65 4.15
C ILE A 22 9.87 -4.89 3.01
N ASP A 23 10.48 -4.90 1.83
CA ASP A 23 9.80 -4.46 0.60
C ASP A 23 8.55 -5.33 0.41
N PRO A 24 7.31 -4.78 0.53
CA PRO A 24 6.08 -5.57 0.42
C PRO A 24 5.97 -6.30 -0.92
N PHE A 25 6.58 -5.76 -1.98
CA PHE A 25 6.50 -6.31 -3.34
C PHE A 25 7.61 -7.30 -3.66
N SER A 26 8.53 -7.57 -2.72
CA SER A 26 9.57 -8.60 -2.87
C SER A 26 8.98 -10.01 -3.03
N LYS A 27 7.74 -10.24 -2.59
CA LYS A 27 6.95 -11.45 -2.82
C LYS A 27 5.47 -11.08 -2.97
N ILE A 28 4.86 -11.56 -4.06
CA ILE A 28 3.43 -11.39 -4.34
C ILE A 28 2.84 -12.78 -4.56
N LEU A 29 1.98 -13.23 -3.64
CA LEU A 29 1.19 -14.46 -3.79
C LEU A 29 -0.21 -14.09 -4.26
N ILE A 30 -0.70 -14.75 -5.31
CA ILE A 30 -2.00 -14.45 -5.93
C ILE A 30 -2.82 -15.73 -6.03
N THR A 31 -4.07 -15.68 -5.56
CA THR A 31 -5.07 -16.75 -5.73
C THR A 31 -6.31 -16.15 -6.40
N SER A 32 -6.85 -16.86 -7.40
CA SER A 32 -8.04 -16.47 -8.15
C SER A 32 -8.72 -17.68 -8.79
N GLU A 33 -9.97 -17.54 -9.21
CA GLU A 33 -10.69 -18.59 -9.95
C GLU A 33 -10.14 -18.78 -11.37
N LYS A 34 -9.69 -17.70 -12.03
CA LYS A 34 -9.19 -17.73 -13.42
C LYS A 34 -8.00 -16.80 -13.59
N ALA A 35 -7.06 -17.18 -14.45
CA ALA A 35 -5.94 -16.34 -14.84
C ALA A 35 -5.68 -16.44 -16.34
N VAL A 36 -5.35 -15.30 -16.96
CA VAL A 36 -4.93 -15.20 -18.37
C VAL A 36 -3.62 -14.46 -18.41
N CYS A 37 -2.63 -15.00 -19.12
CA CYS A 37 -1.38 -14.31 -19.41
C CYS A 37 -1.28 -14.08 -20.92
N LYS A 38 -0.94 -12.85 -21.31
CA LYS A 38 -0.63 -12.50 -22.70
C LYS A 38 0.65 -11.69 -22.78
N LYS A 39 1.37 -11.86 -23.86
CA LYS A 39 2.44 -10.95 -24.24
C LYS A 39 1.81 -9.71 -24.90
N ASP A 40 2.36 -8.54 -24.63
CA ASP A 40 1.91 -7.31 -25.29
C ASP A 40 2.37 -7.30 -26.75
N ASP A 41 1.45 -7.08 -27.67
CA ASP A 41 1.73 -7.06 -29.12
C ASP A 41 2.48 -5.79 -29.55
N SER A 42 2.29 -4.69 -28.81
CA SER A 42 2.90 -3.38 -29.09
C SER A 42 4.24 -3.19 -28.39
N ALA A 43 4.43 -3.81 -27.22
CA ALA A 43 5.64 -3.66 -26.41
C ALA A 43 6.42 -4.97 -26.27
N LYS A 44 7.55 -5.07 -26.99
CA LYS A 44 8.48 -6.20 -26.87
C LYS A 44 8.90 -6.39 -25.39
N ASN A 45 8.65 -7.59 -24.88
CA ASN A 45 8.94 -8.05 -23.51
C ASN A 45 7.98 -7.54 -22.42
N VAL A 46 6.82 -6.99 -22.76
CA VAL A 46 5.78 -6.73 -21.76
C VAL A 46 4.85 -7.93 -21.68
N PHE A 47 4.52 -8.34 -20.45
CA PHE A 47 3.55 -9.40 -20.17
C PHE A 47 2.41 -8.83 -19.33
N LEU A 48 1.18 -9.16 -19.69
CA LEU A 48 -0.02 -8.79 -18.97
C LEU A 48 -0.68 -10.04 -18.39
N PHE A 49 -0.82 -10.05 -17.06
CA PHE A 49 -1.55 -11.08 -16.33
C PHE A 49 -2.87 -10.50 -15.85
N ASN A 50 -3.97 -11.18 -16.15
CA ASN A 50 -5.31 -10.83 -15.70
C ASN A 50 -5.84 -11.97 -14.83
N TYR A 51 -6.11 -11.70 -13.56
CA TYR A 51 -6.71 -12.62 -12.61
C TYR A 51 -8.16 -12.20 -12.36
N LEU A 52 -9.08 -13.16 -12.42
CA LEU A 52 -10.52 -12.93 -12.37
C LEU A 52 -11.19 -13.89 -11.39
N GLY A 53 -12.28 -13.43 -10.77
CA GLY A 53 -13.09 -14.23 -9.86
C GLY A 53 -12.45 -14.31 -8.47
N ASN A 54 -12.87 -13.38 -7.60
CA ASN A 54 -12.50 -13.31 -6.18
C ASN A 54 -10.99 -13.43 -5.95
N VAL A 55 -10.25 -12.42 -6.39
CA VAL A 55 -8.80 -12.37 -6.26
C VAL A 55 -8.40 -12.08 -4.82
N VAL A 56 -7.45 -12.86 -4.31
CA VAL A 56 -6.77 -12.63 -3.04
C VAL A 56 -5.28 -12.52 -3.29
N VAL A 57 -4.66 -11.45 -2.82
CA VAL A 57 -3.23 -11.21 -2.89
C VAL A 57 -2.65 -11.11 -1.48
N THR A 58 -1.51 -11.76 -1.27
CA THR A 58 -0.71 -11.63 -0.04
C THR A 58 0.69 -11.12 -0.40
N LEU A 59 1.10 -10.03 0.25
CA LEU A 59 2.41 -9.40 0.09
C LEU A 59 3.44 -9.93 1.10
N ALA A 60 4.71 -9.61 0.88
CA ALA A 60 5.82 -10.08 1.71
C ALA A 60 5.75 -9.62 3.17
N ASP A 61 5.15 -8.45 3.41
CA ASP A 61 4.94 -7.86 4.73
C ASP A 61 3.70 -8.43 5.46
N GLY A 62 3.02 -9.41 4.87
CA GLY A 62 1.80 -10.00 5.38
C GLY A 62 0.52 -9.23 5.04
N SER A 63 0.61 -8.12 4.30
CA SER A 63 -0.57 -7.40 3.81
C SER A 63 -1.43 -8.31 2.93
N LYS A 64 -2.74 -8.25 3.14
CA LYS A 64 -3.74 -8.99 2.35
C LYS A 64 -4.62 -8.04 1.56
N ILE A 65 -4.77 -8.28 0.26
CA ILE A 65 -5.60 -7.47 -0.64
C ILE A 65 -6.64 -8.38 -1.28
N THR A 66 -7.90 -7.97 -1.32
CA THR A 66 -8.97 -8.69 -2.01
C THR A 66 -9.66 -7.79 -3.03
N ALA A 67 -10.01 -8.33 -4.19
CA ALA A 67 -10.73 -7.63 -5.25
C ALA A 67 -11.49 -8.62 -6.15
N LYS A 68 -12.34 -8.15 -7.07
CA LYS A 68 -12.96 -9.06 -8.06
C LYS A 68 -12.04 -9.39 -9.23
N SER A 69 -11.16 -8.48 -9.59
CA SER A 69 -10.17 -8.68 -10.63
C SER A 69 -8.87 -7.95 -10.34
N LEU A 70 -7.78 -8.46 -10.92
CA LEU A 70 -6.44 -7.93 -10.79
C LEU A 70 -5.73 -8.00 -12.13
N GLU A 71 -5.07 -6.91 -12.51
CA GLU A 71 -4.22 -6.82 -13.70
C GLU A 71 -2.80 -6.52 -13.26
N ILE A 72 -1.82 -7.29 -13.76
CA ILE A 72 -0.40 -7.09 -13.49
C ILE A 72 0.32 -6.94 -14.82
N THR A 73 1.07 -5.85 -14.95
CA THR A 73 1.97 -5.60 -16.08
C THR A 73 3.41 -5.85 -15.65
N LEU A 74 4.09 -6.79 -16.31
CA LEU A 74 5.50 -7.09 -16.09
C LEU A 74 6.36 -6.59 -17.25
N ASP A 75 7.56 -6.10 -16.94
CA ASP A 75 8.65 -5.90 -17.89
C ASP A 75 9.62 -7.08 -17.83
N GLY A 76 9.55 -7.91 -18.86
CA GLY A 76 10.39 -9.07 -19.08
C GLY A 76 11.85 -8.75 -19.42
N LYS A 77 12.22 -7.47 -19.58
CA LYS A 77 13.63 -7.11 -19.80
C LYS A 77 14.47 -7.55 -18.62
N GLY A 78 15.39 -8.49 -18.86
CA GLY A 78 16.34 -8.97 -17.87
C GLY A 78 15.83 -10.06 -16.93
N ILE A 79 14.61 -10.58 -17.14
CA ILE A 79 14.17 -11.79 -16.45
C ILE A 79 15.02 -12.95 -16.97
N LYS A 80 15.88 -13.50 -16.11
CA LYS A 80 16.50 -14.79 -16.37
C LYS A 80 15.42 -15.84 -16.17
N VAL A 81 14.95 -16.44 -17.27
CA VAL A 81 14.07 -17.60 -17.18
C VAL A 81 14.83 -18.67 -16.40
N PHE A 82 14.28 -19.09 -15.27
CA PHE A 82 14.80 -20.23 -14.53
C PHE A 82 14.40 -21.46 -15.32
N ASP A 83 15.21 -21.81 -16.31
CA ASP A 83 15.07 -23.10 -16.99
C ASP A 83 15.37 -24.16 -15.92
N GLY A 84 14.35 -24.87 -15.46
CA GLY A 84 14.42 -25.90 -14.41
C GLY A 84 15.32 -27.11 -14.75
N ALA A 85 16.20 -27.00 -15.74
CA ALA A 85 17.17 -28.00 -16.13
C ALA A 85 18.55 -27.66 -15.54
N ALA A 86 18.91 -28.40 -14.48
CA ALA A 86 20.27 -28.65 -13.99
C ALA A 86 21.21 -27.42 -13.84
N SER A 87 21.30 -26.97 -12.59
CA SER A 87 22.38 -26.16 -12.03
C SER A 87 23.77 -26.54 -12.55
N LYS A 88 24.40 -25.67 -13.35
CA LYS A 88 25.87 -25.59 -13.41
C LYS A 88 26.34 -24.68 -12.28
N PRO A 89 27.32 -25.09 -11.45
CA PRO A 89 27.77 -24.30 -10.31
C PRO A 89 28.37 -22.97 -10.79
N PHE A 90 27.90 -21.88 -10.19
CA PHE A 90 28.41 -20.53 -10.44
C PHE A 90 29.91 -20.46 -10.09
N LYS A 91 30.77 -20.33 -11.10
CA LYS A 91 32.17 -19.93 -10.89
C LYS A 91 32.20 -18.45 -10.49
N HIS A 92 32.63 -18.16 -9.26
CA HIS A 92 32.90 -16.79 -8.82
C HIS A 92 34.04 -16.17 -9.65
N LYS A 93 33.69 -15.33 -10.64
CA LYS A 93 34.63 -14.33 -11.16
C LYS A 93 34.57 -13.11 -10.25
N LYS A 94 35.64 -12.87 -9.48
CA LYS A 94 35.88 -11.62 -8.74
C LYS A 94 36.04 -10.48 -9.76
N GLY A 95 34.93 -9.84 -10.13
CA GLY A 95 34.91 -8.59 -10.88
C GLY A 95 34.50 -7.46 -9.95
N LYS A 96 35.40 -6.49 -9.72
CA LYS A 96 35.09 -5.21 -9.06
C LYS A 96 33.96 -4.52 -9.83
N HIS A 97 32.73 -4.52 -9.29
CA HIS A 97 31.66 -3.68 -9.80
C HIS A 97 31.52 -2.44 -8.91
N LYS A 98 31.78 -1.29 -9.54
CA LYS A 98 31.50 0.06 -9.03
C LYS A 98 30.02 0.16 -8.64
N ASN A 99 29.76 0.69 -7.45
CA ASN A 99 28.43 1.08 -6.99
C ASN A 99 27.78 1.99 -8.04
N LYS A 100 26.77 1.46 -8.73
CA LYS A 100 25.90 2.23 -9.62
C LYS A 100 24.50 2.19 -9.01
N SER A 101 24.06 3.35 -8.57
CA SER A 101 22.81 3.67 -7.88
C SER A 101 21.57 2.95 -8.45
N ASP A 102 20.73 2.45 -7.53
CA ASP A 102 19.27 2.33 -7.58
C ASP A 102 18.62 2.18 -8.96
N LYS A 103 18.92 1.08 -9.67
CA LYS A 103 18.00 0.59 -10.69
C LYS A 103 16.94 -0.24 -9.98
N ASN A 104 15.73 0.30 -9.93
CA ASN A 104 14.53 -0.43 -9.51
C ASN A 104 14.49 -1.80 -10.21
N THR A 105 14.78 -2.86 -9.47
CA THR A 105 14.86 -4.24 -9.98
C THR A 105 13.48 -4.89 -10.08
N SER A 106 12.41 -4.16 -9.75
CA SER A 106 11.05 -4.66 -9.89
C SER A 106 10.72 -4.87 -11.36
N HIS A 107 10.60 -6.14 -11.76
CA HIS A 107 10.04 -6.51 -13.05
C HIS A 107 8.54 -6.21 -13.12
N VAL A 108 7.89 -5.88 -12.00
CA VAL A 108 6.51 -5.42 -11.96
C VAL A 108 6.48 -3.94 -12.27
N LYS A 109 5.80 -3.55 -13.34
CA LYS A 109 5.55 -2.14 -13.69
C LYS A 109 4.34 -1.61 -12.95
N LYS A 110 3.23 -2.31 -13.09
CA LYS A 110 1.92 -1.82 -12.68
C LYS A 110 1.05 -2.95 -12.16
N ILE A 111 0.28 -2.66 -11.11
CA ILE A 111 -0.72 -3.57 -10.53
C ILE A 111 -2.03 -2.80 -10.40
N ILE A 112 -3.13 -3.33 -10.94
CA ILE A 112 -4.44 -2.69 -10.89
C ILE A 112 -5.45 -3.66 -10.29
N PHE A 113 -5.99 -3.31 -9.13
CA PHE A 113 -7.10 -3.99 -8.49
C PHE A 113 -8.41 -3.28 -8.85
N LYS A 114 -9.43 -4.04 -9.24
CA LYS A 114 -10.73 -3.47 -9.63
C LYS A 114 -11.89 -4.14 -8.89
N ASN A 115 -12.90 -3.33 -8.62
CA ASN A 115 -14.19 -3.66 -8.03
C ASN A 115 -14.08 -4.19 -6.59
N ASN A 116 -14.39 -3.32 -5.63
CA ASN A 116 -14.47 -3.61 -4.19
C ASN A 116 -13.13 -4.09 -3.63
N VAL A 117 -12.14 -3.23 -3.73
CA VAL A 117 -10.80 -3.46 -3.20
C VAL A 117 -10.84 -3.32 -1.69
N LYS A 118 -10.27 -4.31 -0.98
CA LYS A 118 -10.03 -4.24 0.46
C LYS A 118 -8.61 -4.62 0.76
N ILE A 119 -7.93 -3.82 1.55
CA ILE A 119 -6.53 -3.97 1.95
C ILE A 119 -6.53 -4.11 3.47
N PHE A 120 -5.81 -5.11 3.97
CA PHE A 120 -5.65 -5.39 5.39
C PHE A 120 -4.16 -5.47 5.70
N ASN A 121 -3.70 -4.70 6.67
CA ASN A 121 -2.37 -4.79 7.24
C ASN A 121 -2.48 -4.62 8.76
N ASN A 122 -2.34 -5.72 9.51
CA ASN A 122 -2.45 -5.73 10.96
C ASN A 122 -3.77 -5.06 11.44
N ASN A 123 -3.67 -3.96 12.17
CA ASN A 123 -4.80 -3.18 12.70
C ASN A 123 -5.32 -2.10 11.74
N ARG A 124 -4.81 -2.05 10.51
CA ARG A 124 -5.18 -1.09 9.49
C ARG A 124 -5.95 -1.78 8.38
N GLN A 125 -6.99 -1.12 7.92
CA GLN A 125 -7.78 -1.54 6.77
C GLN A 125 -8.01 -0.36 5.85
N ALA A 126 -7.93 -0.58 4.55
CA ALA A 126 -8.40 0.36 3.54
C ALA A 126 -9.39 -0.33 2.60
N SER A 127 -10.37 0.40 2.09
CA SER A 127 -11.24 -0.06 1.02
C SER A 127 -11.46 1.02 -0.02
N SER A 128 -11.67 0.62 -1.28
CA SER A 128 -11.96 1.52 -2.40
C SER A 128 -12.63 0.76 -3.55
N ASP A 129 -13.13 1.48 -4.55
CA ASP A 129 -13.68 0.86 -5.76
C ASP A 129 -12.57 0.23 -6.61
N SER A 130 -11.41 0.89 -6.68
CA SER A 130 -10.21 0.39 -7.35
C SER A 130 -8.93 0.86 -6.66
N ALA A 131 -7.83 0.16 -6.94
CA ALA A 131 -6.50 0.55 -6.52
C ALA A 131 -5.49 0.34 -7.65
N GLU A 132 -4.60 1.31 -7.84
CA GLU A 132 -3.60 1.32 -8.89
C GLU A 132 -2.23 1.53 -8.26
N ILE A 133 -1.30 0.63 -8.51
CA ILE A 133 0.07 0.67 -8.01
C ILE A 133 0.99 0.81 -9.21
N ASP A 134 1.73 1.91 -9.26
CA ASP A 134 2.79 2.12 -10.24
C ASP A 134 4.15 2.01 -9.52
N MET A 135 4.87 0.94 -9.82
CA MET A 135 6.16 0.65 -9.20
C MET A 135 7.28 1.55 -9.76
N GLN A 136 7.09 2.13 -10.94
CA GLN A 136 8.07 3.06 -11.52
C GLN A 136 7.96 4.42 -10.86
N GLU A 137 6.73 4.88 -10.66
CA GLU A 137 6.45 6.15 -9.97
C GLU A 137 6.51 6.03 -8.44
N ASN A 138 6.55 4.81 -7.90
CA ASN A 138 6.42 4.51 -6.46
C ASN A 138 5.13 5.10 -5.87
N THR A 139 4.03 4.94 -6.60
CA THR A 139 2.72 5.45 -6.19
C THR A 139 1.71 4.32 -6.04
N CYS A 140 0.85 4.44 -5.05
CA CYS A 140 -0.37 3.66 -4.92
C CYS A 140 -1.54 4.63 -4.81
N LYS A 141 -2.55 4.45 -5.66
CA LYS A 141 -3.73 5.29 -5.75
C LYS A 141 -4.96 4.46 -5.46
N LEU A 142 -5.67 4.79 -4.39
CA LEU A 142 -7.00 4.25 -4.08
C LEU A 142 -8.04 5.21 -4.66
N ILE A 143 -8.99 4.69 -5.44
CA ILE A 143 -9.95 5.51 -6.19
C ILE A 143 -11.37 5.03 -5.90
N GLY A 144 -12.25 5.98 -5.60
CA GLY A 144 -13.67 5.76 -5.39
C GLY A 144 -13.98 5.20 -4.00
N ASN A 145 -14.90 5.86 -3.28
CA ASN A 145 -15.41 5.44 -1.97
C ASN A 145 -14.31 4.99 -0.99
N VAL A 146 -13.21 5.76 -0.93
CA VAL A 146 -12.05 5.37 -0.14
C VAL A 146 -12.37 5.49 1.34
N LYS A 147 -12.22 4.38 2.07
CA LYS A 147 -12.33 4.33 3.53
C LYS A 147 -11.07 3.74 4.13
N ILE A 148 -10.48 4.40 5.11
CA ILE A 148 -9.28 3.93 5.83
C ILE A 148 -9.63 3.87 7.32
N ILE A 149 -9.35 2.73 7.95
CA ILE A 149 -9.61 2.49 9.37
C ILE A 149 -8.30 2.02 10.02
N GLN A 150 -7.93 2.62 11.14
CA GLN A 150 -6.92 2.09 12.06
C GLN A 150 -7.60 1.84 13.40
N ASN A 151 -7.56 0.60 13.86
CA ASN A 151 -8.10 0.25 15.17
C ASN A 151 -7.02 0.35 16.25
N LYS A 152 -7.46 0.59 17.49
CA LYS A 152 -6.60 0.46 18.67
C LYS A 152 -6.12 -0.99 18.78
N THR A 153 -4.86 -1.18 19.11
CA THR A 153 -4.36 -2.49 19.55
C THR A 153 -3.85 -2.39 20.98
N SER A 154 -3.85 -3.51 21.69
CA SER A 154 -3.27 -3.64 23.03
C SER A 154 -1.75 -3.48 23.01
N GLU A 155 -1.10 -3.79 21.89
CA GLU A 155 0.36 -3.85 21.77
C GLU A 155 0.98 -2.57 21.20
N LYS A 156 0.27 -1.83 20.34
CA LYS A 156 0.76 -0.58 19.75
C LYS A 156 -0.07 0.60 20.23
N LYS A 157 0.61 1.69 20.61
CA LYS A 157 0.00 3.01 20.91
C LYS A 157 -0.48 3.73 19.63
N ASP A 158 -1.07 2.98 18.70
CA ASP A 158 -1.66 3.53 17.50
C ASP A 158 -2.91 4.32 17.87
N ILE A 159 -3.04 5.52 17.29
CA ILE A 159 -4.23 6.36 17.46
C ILE A 159 -5.33 5.78 16.56
N PRO A 160 -6.51 5.43 17.09
CA PRO A 160 -7.59 4.94 16.26
C PRO A 160 -8.11 6.07 15.36
N LEU A 161 -8.29 5.75 14.08
CA LEU A 161 -8.72 6.71 13.08
C LEU A 161 -9.65 6.08 12.05
N ASN A 162 -10.59 6.87 11.54
CA ASN A 162 -11.48 6.51 10.45
C ASN A 162 -11.55 7.67 9.47
N ILE A 163 -11.16 7.42 8.23
CA ILE A 163 -11.05 8.40 7.16
C ILE A 163 -11.94 7.98 6.01
N GLN A 164 -12.66 8.94 5.44
CA GLN A 164 -13.41 8.80 4.20
C GLN A 164 -12.94 9.86 3.19
N SER A 165 -12.73 9.46 1.95
CA SER A 165 -12.32 10.35 0.86
C SER A 165 -12.71 9.80 -0.51
N SER A 166 -12.62 10.64 -1.55
CA SER A 166 -12.85 10.20 -2.93
C SER A 166 -11.63 9.47 -3.53
N CYS A 167 -10.44 9.83 -3.08
CA CYS A 167 -9.18 9.27 -3.56
C CYS A 167 -8.10 9.40 -2.47
N ALA A 168 -7.22 8.41 -2.38
CA ALA A 168 -6.00 8.48 -1.59
C ALA A 168 -4.79 8.20 -2.49
N LEU A 169 -3.79 9.08 -2.46
CA LEU A 169 -2.50 8.90 -3.09
C LEU A 169 -1.48 8.55 -2.03
N ILE A 170 -0.76 7.46 -2.22
CA ILE A 170 0.23 6.93 -1.30
C ILE A 170 1.56 6.91 -2.02
N ASN A 171 2.55 7.62 -1.49
CA ASN A 171 3.92 7.50 -1.96
C ASN A 171 4.56 6.29 -1.27
N LEU A 172 4.88 5.25 -2.04
CA LEU A 172 5.41 3.98 -1.54
C LEU A 172 6.83 4.11 -0.99
N LYS A 173 7.58 5.14 -1.39
CA LYS A 173 8.94 5.40 -0.91
C LYS A 173 8.95 6.13 0.42
N THR A 174 8.09 7.15 0.58
CA THR A 174 8.03 7.98 1.79
C THR A 174 6.97 7.52 2.77
N SER A 175 6.08 6.61 2.36
CA SER A 175 4.85 6.25 3.07
C SER A 175 3.90 7.42 3.34
N GLU A 176 4.06 8.53 2.61
CA GLU A 176 3.18 9.69 2.70
C GLU A 176 1.83 9.39 2.06
N ILE A 177 0.75 9.82 2.71
CA ILE A 177 -0.63 9.66 2.23
C ILE A 177 -1.26 11.03 2.03
N THR A 178 -1.67 11.32 0.80
CA THR A 178 -2.48 12.49 0.43
C THR A 178 -3.92 12.06 0.18
N LEU A 179 -4.86 12.69 0.88
CA LEU A 179 -6.29 12.41 0.77
C LEU A 179 -6.96 13.52 -0.04
N LEU A 180 -7.75 13.14 -1.03
CA LEU A 180 -8.41 14.06 -1.95
C LEU A 180 -9.93 13.95 -1.84
N GLY A 181 -10.58 15.10 -1.79
CA GLY A 181 -12.02 15.25 -1.78
C GLY A 181 -12.44 16.45 -2.63
N SER A 182 -13.74 16.67 -2.72
CA SER A 182 -14.33 17.83 -3.38
C SER A 182 -15.20 18.63 -2.40
N SER A 183 -15.78 19.74 -2.86
CA SER A 183 -16.76 20.48 -2.06
C SER A 183 -18.05 19.69 -1.83
N LYS A 184 -18.39 18.74 -2.71
CA LYS A 184 -19.56 17.86 -2.57
C LYS A 184 -19.26 16.63 -1.72
N ASP A 185 -18.04 16.09 -1.86
CA ASP A 185 -17.56 14.90 -1.17
C ASP A 185 -16.22 15.21 -0.48
N PRO A 186 -16.22 15.93 0.64
CA PRO A 186 -14.99 16.34 1.33
C PRO A 186 -14.29 15.14 1.97
N VAL A 187 -12.99 15.31 2.25
CA VAL A 187 -12.28 14.37 3.12
C VAL A 187 -12.84 14.52 4.54
N SER A 188 -13.27 13.40 5.13
CA SER A 188 -13.74 13.33 6.52
C SER A 188 -12.81 12.44 7.33
N THR A 189 -12.38 12.92 8.49
CA THR A 189 -11.47 12.20 9.39
C THR A 189 -12.01 12.25 10.81
N ILE A 190 -12.14 11.09 11.43
CA ILE A 190 -12.46 10.93 12.84
C ILE A 190 -11.22 10.36 13.53
N VAL A 191 -10.74 11.06 14.55
CA VAL A 191 -9.63 10.62 15.41
C VAL A 191 -10.21 10.35 16.79
N GLU A 192 -10.10 9.12 17.27
CA GLU A 192 -10.58 8.77 18.61
C GLU A 192 -9.47 9.02 19.63
N LEU A 193 -9.61 10.13 20.35
CA LEU A 193 -8.76 10.41 21.51
C LEU A 193 -9.34 9.65 22.70
N GLY A 194 -8.54 8.78 23.32
CA GLY A 194 -8.97 8.07 24.51
C GLY A 194 -9.46 9.05 25.57
N LYS A 195 -10.55 8.70 26.28
CA LYS A 195 -10.82 9.33 27.57
C LYS A 195 -9.71 8.89 28.51
N GLU A 196 -8.71 9.75 28.74
CA GLU A 196 -8.24 9.84 30.12
C GLU A 196 -9.48 10.16 30.93
N ILE A 197 -9.77 9.30 31.90
CA ILE A 197 -10.80 9.57 32.87
C ILE A 197 -10.29 10.82 33.60
N LEU A 198 -10.70 12.00 33.14
CA LEU A 198 -10.70 13.23 33.92
C LEU A 198 -11.63 12.93 35.10
N SER A 199 -11.11 12.23 36.10
CA SER A 199 -11.74 12.07 37.40
C SER A 199 -11.32 13.29 38.20
N PRO A 200 -12.17 14.31 38.36
CA PRO A 200 -11.93 15.27 39.42
C PRO A 200 -12.26 14.57 40.74
N GLY A 201 -11.25 14.28 41.55
CA GLY A 201 -11.47 14.04 42.97
C GLY A 201 -10.76 12.84 43.57
N ARG A 202 -9.66 13.13 44.27
CA ARG A 202 -9.60 12.89 45.72
C ARG A 202 -8.59 13.87 46.33
N LYS A 203 -9.10 14.99 46.85
CA LYS A 203 -8.43 15.70 47.95
C LYS A 203 -8.48 14.75 49.13
N ASN A 204 -7.38 14.09 49.47
CA ASN A 204 -7.20 13.61 50.83
C ASN A 204 -6.60 14.77 51.63
N SER A 205 -7.47 15.63 52.13
CA SER A 205 -7.21 16.31 53.39
C SER A 205 -7.38 15.25 54.49
N LYS A 206 -6.28 14.82 55.10
CA LYS A 206 -6.30 14.41 56.49
C LYS A 206 -5.36 15.33 57.25
N ASN A 207 -5.98 16.35 57.83
CA ASN A 207 -5.62 16.80 59.17
C ASN A 207 -6.13 15.76 60.17
N GLU A 208 -5.50 15.78 61.35
CA GLU A 208 -5.66 14.92 62.54
C GLU A 208 -4.77 13.67 62.55
#